data_AF-A0A7C9AC80-F1
#
_entry.id   AF-A0A7C9AC80-F1
#
_cell.length_a   1.000
_cell.length_b   1.000
_cell.length_c   1.000
_cell.angle_alpha   90.00
_cell.angle_beta   90.00
_cell.angle_gamma   90.00
#
_symmetry.space_group_name_H-M   'P 1'
#
loop_
_entity.id
_entity.type
_entity.pdbx_description
1 polymer ?
#
loop_
_entity_poly.entity_id
_entity_poly.type
_entity_poly.pdbx_seq_one_letter_code
_entity_poly.pdbx_strand_id
1 'polypeptide(L)'
;IPLASKAKGKPTSLDTKTRMGIGLLFSIASLVVAAVVEGVRRERAIAAGEIPDYSSSRMSALWLVPQFCLVGLSACMFLIAQLELYYSALPRTMSSVSSNLCGLGLSVANLGASLIMSLIDHITTRGGQQSWISRD
;
A
#
# COMPACT_ATOMS: atom_id res chain seq x y z
N ILE A 1 -27.82 9.87 0.12
CA ILE A 1 -27.28 11.15 0.66
C ILE A 1 -28.29 12.03 1.43
N PRO A 2 -29.63 11.98 1.24
CA PRO A 2 -30.54 12.84 2.02
C PRO A 2 -30.99 12.24 3.36
N LEU A 3 -30.91 10.91 3.55
CA LEU A 3 -31.37 10.25 4.78
C LEU A 3 -30.41 10.42 5.97
N ALA A 4 -29.09 10.45 5.74
CA ALA A 4 -28.10 10.64 6.80
C ALA A 4 -28.04 12.09 7.33
N SER A 5 -28.38 13.06 6.48
CA SER A 5 -28.42 14.49 6.84
C SER A 5 -29.59 14.81 7.79
N LYS A 6 -30.71 14.10 7.63
CA LYS A 6 -31.93 14.32 8.44
C LYS A 6 -31.79 13.91 9.91
N ALA A 7 -30.86 12.99 10.22
CA ALA A 7 -30.65 12.53 11.59
C ALA A 7 -29.68 13.42 12.40
N LYS A 8 -28.83 14.23 11.74
CA LYS A 8 -27.74 14.96 12.41
C LYS A 8 -27.78 16.49 12.29
N GLY A 9 -28.71 17.07 11.53
CA GLY A 9 -28.95 18.53 11.51
C GLY A 9 -27.78 19.40 11.03
N LYS A 10 -26.71 18.80 10.50
CA LYS A 10 -25.55 19.44 9.89
C LYS A 10 -25.21 18.67 8.61
N PRO A 11 -24.66 19.31 7.57
CA PRO A 11 -24.24 18.60 6.35
C PRO A 11 -23.15 17.60 6.76
N THR A 12 -23.54 16.34 6.92
CA THR A 12 -22.66 15.26 7.33
C THR A 12 -21.81 14.83 6.14
N SER A 13 -20.79 15.63 5.82
CA SER A 13 -19.60 15.11 5.15
C SER A 13 -18.92 14.18 6.17
N LEU A 14 -18.64 12.94 5.80
CA LEU A 14 -17.78 12.09 6.62
C LEU A 14 -16.47 12.85 6.89
N ASP A 15 -16.03 12.88 8.14
CA ASP A 15 -14.83 13.62 8.52
C ASP A 15 -13.65 13.14 7.66
N THR A 16 -12.95 14.08 7.01
CA THR A 16 -11.92 13.78 6.01
C THR A 16 -10.81 12.89 6.60
N LYS A 17 -10.52 13.03 7.90
CA LYS A 17 -9.54 12.19 8.62
C LYS A 17 -10.04 10.76 8.80
N THR A 18 -11.34 10.57 9.02
CA THR A 18 -11.94 9.22 9.14
C THR A 18 -11.85 8.48 7.81
N ARG A 19 -12.11 9.16 6.68
CA ARG A 19 -11.98 8.54 5.34
C ARG A 19 -10.53 8.20 5.01
N MET A 20 -9.58 9.06 5.41
CA MET A 20 -8.14 8.79 5.31
C MET A 20 -7.74 7.55 6.13
N GLY A 21 -8.26 7.43 7.36
CA GLY A 21 -8.03 6.28 8.22
C GLY A 21 -8.57 4.96 7.64
N ILE A 22 -9.74 4.99 7.00
CA ILE A 22 -10.29 3.80 6.31
C ILE A 22 -9.37 3.38 5.15
N GLY A 23 -8.85 4.32 4.37
CA GLY A 23 -7.86 4.03 3.33
C GLY A 23 -6.62 3.32 3.89
N LEU A 24 -6.10 3.78 5.03
CA LEU A 24 -4.97 3.14 5.70
C LEU A 24 -5.28 1.71 6.17
N LEU A 25 -6.48 1.48 6.72
CA LEU A 25 -6.92 0.13 7.13
C LEU A 25 -6.98 -0.84 5.93
N PHE A 26 -7.48 -0.39 4.78
CA PHE A 26 -7.46 -1.19 3.56
C PHE A 26 -6.03 -1.47 3.05
N SER A 27 -5.11 -0.52 3.21
CA SER A 27 -3.69 -0.74 2.88
C SER A 27 -3.09 -1.84 3.77
N ILE A 28 -3.33 -1.81 5.08
CA ILE A 28 -2.89 -2.87 6.00
C ILE A 28 -3.52 -4.21 5.63
N ALA A 29 -4.84 -4.24 5.35
CA ALA A 29 -5.51 -5.46 4.92
C ALA A 29 -4.92 -6.03 3.63
N SER A 30 -4.56 -5.18 2.67
CA SER A 30 -3.90 -5.61 1.43
C SER A 30 -2.54 -6.27 1.68
N LEU A 31 -1.76 -5.72 2.63
CA LEU A 31 -0.46 -6.27 3.02
C LEU A 31 -0.61 -7.64 3.71
N VAL A 32 -1.65 -7.81 4.54
CA VAL A 32 -1.98 -9.10 5.15
C VAL A 32 -2.35 -10.13 4.09
N VAL A 33 -3.19 -9.76 3.12
CA VAL A 33 -3.53 -10.63 2.00
C VAL A 33 -2.27 -11.02 1.21
N ALA A 34 -1.41 -10.05 0.88
CA ALA A 34 -0.15 -10.32 0.18
C ALA A 34 0.75 -11.30 0.95
N ALA A 35 0.88 -11.13 2.26
CA ALA A 35 1.66 -12.02 3.11
C ALA A 35 1.10 -13.46 3.13
N VAL A 36 -0.23 -13.62 3.17
CA VAL A 36 -0.88 -14.94 3.10
C VAL A 36 -0.67 -15.59 1.74
N VAL A 37 -0.86 -14.84 0.65
CA VAL A 37 -0.65 -15.35 -0.71
C VAL A 37 0.80 -15.80 -0.90
N GLU A 38 1.76 -15.00 -0.45
CA GLU A 38 3.19 -15.33 -0.52
C GLU A 38 3.54 -16.52 0.37
N GLY A 39 2.92 -16.66 1.55
CA GLY A 39 3.05 -17.83 2.41
C GLY A 39 2.63 -19.12 1.72
N VAL A 40 1.44 -19.13 1.08
CA VAL A 40 0.94 -20.29 0.33
C VAL A 40 1.82 -20.57 -0.89
N ARG A 41 2.30 -19.54 -1.59
CA ARG A 41 3.23 -19.70 -2.72
C ARG A 41 4.53 -20.36 -2.28
N ARG A 42 5.11 -19.89 -1.16
CA ARG A 42 6.36 -20.41 -0.59
C ARG A 42 6.23 -21.85 -0.11
N GLU A 43 5.13 -22.19 0.56
CA GLU A 43 4.86 -23.56 1.01
C GLU A 43 4.78 -24.55 -0.16
N ARG A 44 4.08 -24.14 -1.24
CA ARG A 44 3.99 -24.95 -2.48
C ARG A 44 5.35 -25.11 -3.17
N ALA A 45 6.18 -24.07 -3.19
CA ALA A 45 7.53 -24.15 -3.76
C ALA A 45 8.42 -25.13 -2.97
N ILE A 46 8.35 -25.11 -1.64
CA ILE A 46 9.11 -26.03 -0.77
C ILE A 46 8.62 -27.47 -0.95
N ALA A 47 7.29 -27.69 -1.03
CA ALA A 47 6.70 -29.02 -1.19
C ALA A 47 6.98 -29.67 -2.56
N ALA A 48 7.17 -28.86 -3.61
CA ALA A 48 7.53 -29.34 -4.95
C ALA A 48 8.99 -29.79 -5.07
N GLY A 49 9.83 -29.57 -4.03
CA GLY A 49 11.25 -29.93 -4.05
C GLY A 49 12.08 -29.13 -5.05
N GLU A 50 11.52 -28.08 -5.64
CA GLU A 50 12.24 -27.24 -6.58
C GLU A 50 13.07 -26.18 -5.86
N ILE A 51 14.34 -26.12 -6.26
CA ILE A 51 15.23 -24.96 -6.10
C ILE A 51 14.43 -23.72 -6.53
N PRO A 52 14.61 -22.53 -5.91
CA PRO A 52 13.81 -21.33 -6.18
C PRO A 52 14.13 -20.75 -7.56
N ASP A 53 13.89 -21.54 -8.60
CA ASP A 53 13.77 -21.13 -9.98
C ASP A 53 12.29 -21.02 -10.26
N TYR A 54 11.99 -19.99 -11.02
CA TYR A 54 10.75 -19.23 -11.15
C TYR A 54 9.61 -20.03 -11.83
N SER A 55 9.75 -21.36 -11.95
CA SER A 55 9.06 -22.21 -12.91
C SER A 55 8.10 -23.27 -12.35
N SER A 56 7.94 -23.47 -11.04
CA SER A 56 7.04 -24.55 -10.54
C SER A 56 6.05 -24.24 -9.43
N SER A 57 5.62 -22.98 -9.30
CA SER A 57 4.25 -22.79 -8.84
C SER A 57 3.39 -22.42 -10.04
N ARG A 58 2.63 -23.38 -10.56
CA ARG A 58 1.53 -23.15 -11.52
C ARG A 58 0.38 -22.42 -10.81
N MET A 59 0.69 -21.31 -10.15
CA MET A 59 -0.24 -20.45 -9.43
C MET A 59 -0.79 -19.47 -10.45
N SER A 60 -2.11 -19.47 -10.60
CA SER A 60 -2.78 -18.53 -11.50
C SER A 60 -2.53 -17.09 -11.03
N ALA A 61 -2.25 -16.19 -11.98
CA ALA A 61 -2.13 -14.75 -11.73
C ALA A 61 -3.38 -14.14 -11.05
N LEU A 62 -4.51 -14.87 -11.08
CA LEU A 62 -5.72 -14.54 -10.34
C LEU A 62 -5.51 -14.40 -8.82
N TRP A 63 -4.47 -15.02 -8.25
CA TRP A 63 -4.15 -14.87 -6.82
C TRP A 63 -3.65 -13.48 -6.43
N LEU A 64 -3.15 -12.68 -7.38
CA LEU A 64 -2.75 -11.29 -7.13
C LEU A 64 -3.93 -10.30 -7.23
N VAL A 65 -5.03 -10.70 -7.86
CA VAL A 65 -6.23 -9.85 -8.01
C VAL A 65 -6.73 -9.31 -6.67
N PRO A 66 -6.94 -10.13 -5.61
CA PRO A 66 -7.47 -9.61 -4.35
C PRO A 66 -6.57 -8.54 -3.73
N GLN A 67 -5.25 -8.76 -3.66
CA GLN A 67 -4.34 -7.77 -3.09
C GLN A 67 -4.34 -6.46 -3.89
N PHE A 68 -4.33 -6.52 -5.23
CA PHE A 68 -4.31 -5.32 -6.07
C PHE A 68 -5.64 -4.55 -6.02
N CYS A 69 -6.78 -5.25 -5.93
CA CYS A 69 -8.07 -4.59 -5.73
C CYS A 69 -8.10 -3.82 -4.40
N LEU A 70 -7.59 -4.41 -3.32
CA LEU A 70 -7.55 -3.73 -2.01
C LEU A 70 -6.56 -2.55 -2.02
N VAL A 71 -5.37 -2.70 -2.62
CA VAL A 71 -4.42 -1.59 -2.79
C VAL A 71 -5.05 -0.46 -3.59
N GLY A 72 -5.72 -0.75 -4.71
CA GLY A 72 -6.40 0.25 -5.53
C GLY A 72 -7.49 1.00 -4.74
N LEU A 73 -8.34 0.27 -4.02
CA LEU A 73 -9.36 0.87 -3.17
C LEU A 73 -8.73 1.78 -2.10
N SER A 74 -7.69 1.30 -1.43
CA SER A 74 -6.96 2.06 -0.39
C SER A 74 -6.40 3.37 -0.95
N ALA A 75 -5.77 3.32 -2.13
CA ALA A 75 -5.15 4.46 -2.78
C ALA A 75 -6.21 5.48 -3.21
N CYS A 76 -7.33 5.04 -3.78
CA CYS A 76 -8.43 5.94 -4.15
C CYS A 76 -9.00 6.66 -2.91
N MET A 77 -9.27 5.94 -1.83
CA MET A 77 -9.82 6.54 -0.61
C MET A 77 -8.85 7.51 0.05
N PHE A 78 -7.56 7.14 0.09
CA PHE A 78 -6.50 7.98 0.64
C PHE A 78 -6.29 9.24 -0.19
N LEU A 79 -6.21 9.13 -1.52
CA LEU A 79 -6.01 10.26 -2.42
C LEU A 79 -7.16 11.29 -2.32
N ILE A 80 -8.41 10.82 -2.33
CA ILE A 80 -9.59 11.70 -2.20
C ILE A 80 -9.58 12.41 -0.85
N ALA A 81 -9.23 11.71 0.23
CA ALA A 81 -9.13 12.30 1.56
C ALA A 81 -8.00 13.33 1.66
N GLN A 82 -6.84 13.03 1.09
CA GLN A 82 -5.70 13.94 1.10
C GLN A 82 -5.95 15.20 0.27
N LEU A 83 -6.62 15.09 -0.88
CA LEU A 83 -7.05 16.24 -1.68
C LEU A 83 -8.01 17.13 -0.90
N GLU A 84 -9.05 16.57 -0.28
CA GLU A 84 -9.98 17.36 0.55
C GLU A 84 -9.28 18.04 1.74
N LEU A 85 -8.33 17.35 2.39
CA LEU A 85 -7.58 17.91 3.50
C LEU A 85 -6.71 19.09 3.04
N TYR A 86 -6.02 18.95 1.91
CA TYR A 86 -5.24 20.03 1.34
C TYR A 86 -6.10 21.22 0.92
N TYR A 87 -7.25 20.99 0.28
CA TYR A 87 -8.18 22.05 -0.06
C TYR A 87 -8.80 22.73 1.16
N SER A 88 -8.96 22.01 2.27
CA SER A 88 -9.44 22.58 3.53
C SER A 88 -8.36 23.35 4.30
N ALA A 89 -7.09 22.98 4.16
CA ALA A 89 -5.97 23.56 4.91
C ALA A 89 -5.23 24.67 4.15
N LEU A 90 -5.25 24.67 2.81
CA LEU A 90 -4.54 25.62 1.96
C LEU A 90 -5.51 26.46 1.12
N PRO A 91 -5.36 27.80 1.08
CA PRO A 91 -6.16 28.65 0.20
C PRO A 91 -5.88 28.34 -1.29
N ARG A 92 -6.86 28.55 -2.17
CA ARG A 92 -6.78 28.21 -3.62
C ARG A 92 -5.55 28.77 -4.35
N THR A 93 -4.98 29.87 -3.87
CA THR A 93 -3.75 30.50 -4.40
C THR A 93 -2.49 29.69 -4.14
N MET A 94 -2.50 28.70 -3.25
CA MET A 94 -1.36 27.84 -2.91
C MET A 94 -1.47 26.40 -3.44
N SER A 95 -2.28 26.18 -4.49
CA SER A 95 -2.42 24.85 -5.09
C SER A 95 -1.08 24.24 -5.54
N SER A 96 -0.12 25.06 -6.00
CA SER A 96 1.22 24.61 -6.39
C SER A 96 2.02 24.06 -5.19
N VAL A 97 1.92 24.73 -4.03
CA VAL A 97 2.58 24.29 -2.79
C VAL A 97 2.01 22.96 -2.31
N SER A 98 0.68 22.78 -2.42
CA SER A 98 0.00 21.52 -2.09
C SER A 98 0.51 20.34 -2.92
N SER A 99 0.63 20.52 -4.24
CA SER A 99 1.12 19.47 -5.14
C SER A 99 2.58 19.13 -4.87
N ASN A 100 3.42 20.15 -4.64
CA ASN A 100 4.83 19.94 -4.30
C ASN A 100 5.00 19.21 -2.97
N LEU A 101 4.21 19.55 -1.94
CA LEU A 101 4.28 18.89 -0.65
C LEU A 101 3.81 17.43 -0.73
N CYS A 102 2.79 17.14 -1.53
CA CYS A 102 2.36 15.77 -1.82
C CYS A 102 3.46 14.98 -2.55
N GLY A 103 4.11 15.59 -3.55
CA GLY A 103 5.24 14.98 -4.27
C GLY A 103 6.44 14.73 -3.36
N LEU A 104 6.80 15.67 -2.49
CA LEU A 104 7.85 15.49 -1.49
C LEU A 104 7.53 14.35 -0.52
N GLY A 105 6.28 14.26 -0.04
CA GLY A 105 5.84 13.15 0.80
C GLY A 105 6.03 11.80 0.13
N LEU A 106 5.71 11.69 -1.17
CA LEU A 106 5.92 10.48 -1.95
C LEU A 106 7.42 10.18 -2.16
N SER A 107 8.24 11.20 -2.41
CA SER A 107 9.70 11.04 -2.51
C SER A 107 10.30 10.53 -1.20
N VAL A 108 9.90 11.09 -0.06
CA VAL A 108 10.34 10.62 1.27
C VAL A 108 9.89 9.17 1.51
N ALA A 109 8.66 8.81 1.13
CA ALA A 109 8.19 7.44 1.24
C ALA A 109 9.04 6.46 0.40
N ASN A 110 9.39 6.83 -0.83
CA ASN A 110 10.26 6.02 -1.69
C ASN A 110 11.68 5.87 -1.11
N LEU A 111 12.26 6.95 -0.57
CA LEU A 111 13.54 6.87 0.12
C LEU A 111 13.49 5.92 1.33
N GLY A 112 12.42 6.00 2.12
CA GLY A 112 12.17 5.07 3.22
C GLY A 112 12.09 3.62 2.75
N ALA A 113 11.37 3.34 1.66
CA ALA A 113 11.28 2.00 1.09
C ALA A 113 12.65 1.47 0.63
N SER A 114 13.44 2.30 -0.05
CA SER A 114 14.81 1.94 -0.47
C SER A 114 15.73 1.68 0.73
N LEU A 115 15.62 2.46 1.80
CA LEU A 115 16.38 2.24 3.03
C LEU A 115 16.00 0.92 3.70
N ILE A 116 14.70 0.59 3.76
CA ILE A 116 14.23 -0.70 4.30
C ILE A 116 14.79 -1.85 3.48
N MET A 117 14.72 -1.78 2.15
CA MET A 117 15.30 -2.80 1.27
C MET A 117 16.81 -2.94 1.47
N SER A 118 17.54 -1.82 1.52
CA SER A 118 18.99 -1.84 1.75
C SER A 118 19.36 -2.43 3.12
N LEU A 119 18.56 -2.16 4.14
CA LEU A 119 18.76 -2.74 5.47
C LEU A 119 18.53 -4.26 5.46
N ILE A 120 17.44 -4.71 4.83
CA ILE A 120 17.11 -6.14 4.69
C ILE A 120 18.22 -6.85 3.92
N ASP A 121 18.70 -6.25 2.83
CA ASP A 121 19.81 -6.77 2.04
C ASP A 121 21.10 -6.88 2.85
N HIS A 122 21.45 -5.83 3.61
CA HIS A 122 22.64 -5.81 4.46
C HIS A 122 22.57 -6.85 5.60
N ILE A 123 21.39 -7.05 6.18
CA ILE A 123 21.18 -8.07 7.23
C ILE A 123 21.26 -9.48 6.62
N THR A 124 20.67 -9.69 5.45
CA THR A 124 20.61 -11.02 4.80
C THR A 124 21.98 -11.46 4.25
N THR A 125 22.81 -10.52 3.78
CA THR A 125 24.13 -10.80 3.21
C THR A 125 25.23 -11.05 4.27
N ARG A 126 25.00 -10.73 5.55
CA ARG A 126 25.99 -10.85 6.65
C ARG A 126 26.46 -12.27 7.00
N GLY A 127 26.08 -13.30 6.23
CA GLY A 127 26.48 -14.70 6.44
C GLY A 127 27.09 -15.40 5.23
N GLY A 128 27.47 -14.68 4.16
CA GLY A 128 27.98 -15.29 2.91
C GLY A 128 26.93 -16.03 2.08
N GLN A 129 25.65 -15.89 2.44
CA GLN A 129 24.49 -16.38 1.70
C GLN A 129 24.11 -15.38 0.61
N GLN A 130 23.61 -15.86 -0.55
CA GLN A 130 23.11 -14.99 -1.62
C GLN A 130 22.01 -14.06 -1.07
N SER A 131 22.05 -12.78 -1.45
CA SER A 131 21.01 -11.82 -1.08
C SER A 131 19.65 -12.34 -1.51
N TRP A 132 18.64 -12.15 -0.65
CA TRP A 132 17.25 -12.48 -0.94
C TRP A 132 16.70 -11.75 -2.18
N ILE A 133 17.34 -10.64 -2.58
CA ILE A 133 17.00 -9.80 -3.74
C ILE A 133 17.87 -10.07 -4.96
N SER A 134 19.02 -10.75 -4.84
CA SER A 134 19.90 -11.03 -6.00
C SER A 134 19.40 -12.15 -6.94
N ARG A 135 18.14 -12.56 -6.83
CA ARG A 135 17.52 -13.59 -7.70
C ARG A 135 16.43 -13.05 -8.64
N ASP A 136 16.32 -11.74 -8.81
CA ASP A 136 15.54 -11.12 -9.90
C ASP A 136 16.44 -10.66 -11.05
#